data_AF-W5P6W1-F1
#
_entry.id   AF-W5P6W1-F1
#
_cell.length_a   1.000
_cell.length_b   1.000
_cell.length_c   1.000
_cell.angle_alpha   90.00
_cell.angle_beta   90.00
_cell.angle_gamma   90.00
#
_symmetry.space_group_name_H-M   'P 1'
#
loop_
_entity.id
_entity.type
_entity.pdbx_description
1 polymer ?
#
loop_
_entity_poly.entity_id
_entity_poly.type
_entity_poly.pdbx_seq_one_letter_code
_entity_poly.pdbx_strand_id
1 'polypeptide(L)'
;METQSEEQAVTKPADSGGEGGPPQVAGAQAVRPEDRMTLLLRLRAQTKQQLLEYKSMVDAHEEKTPEQIMQEKQIEAKIEELENEVEEAKTAFEIKKLALDRMQLSTALKKHLEKVDIKTSVLMNNMKQILNLNKLIMKSQQETWDLEEKLLDVRKKRLQLKQASERKLSEIQTEKNKQKDDLDSMENSDKIKTIQQKLETEIQITTVIQHVFQNLILGSKVNWAEDPALKETVLQLEKNLTMI
;
A
#
# COMPACT_ATOMS: atom_id res chain seq x y z
N MET A 1 -51.79 28.06 -49.59
CA MET A 1 -52.39 29.14 -48.80
C MET A 1 -51.98 28.91 -47.36
N GLU A 2 -51.32 29.80 -46.63
CA GLU A 2 -50.69 31.09 -46.97
C GLU A 2 -49.61 31.42 -45.91
N THR A 3 -48.68 32.28 -46.31
CA THR A 3 -47.59 33.03 -45.61
C THR A 3 -47.94 33.63 -44.23
N GLN A 4 -47.06 34.13 -43.34
CA GLN A 4 -45.67 34.71 -43.40
C GLN A 4 -44.78 34.21 -42.21
N SER A 5 -43.45 34.42 -42.05
CA SER A 5 -42.35 35.01 -42.87
C SER A 5 -41.67 36.36 -42.47
N GLU A 6 -41.26 36.60 -41.21
CA GLU A 6 -40.38 37.73 -40.76
C GLU A 6 -39.69 37.38 -39.40
N GLU A 7 -38.49 37.83 -38.99
CA GLU A 7 -37.46 38.70 -39.62
C GLU A 7 -36.06 38.35 -39.01
N GLN A 8 -34.94 38.63 -39.72
CA GLN A 8 -33.57 38.50 -39.20
C GLN A 8 -33.00 39.86 -38.74
N ALA A 9 -32.19 39.89 -37.69
CA ALA A 9 -31.28 41.00 -37.41
C ALA A 9 -29.87 40.49 -37.03
N VAL A 10 -28.93 40.61 -37.97
CA VAL A 10 -27.50 40.34 -37.76
C VAL A 10 -26.79 41.67 -37.50
N THR A 11 -26.20 41.84 -36.31
CA THR A 11 -25.35 42.99 -35.98
C THR A 11 -23.87 42.67 -36.18
N LYS A 12 -23.25 43.44 -37.08
CA LYS A 12 -21.84 43.36 -37.47
C LYS A 12 -21.05 44.44 -36.70
N PRO A 13 -19.91 44.15 -36.04
CA PRO A 13 -19.04 45.18 -35.49
C PRO A 13 -18.15 45.80 -36.59
N ALA A 14 -17.70 47.03 -36.33
CA ALA A 14 -17.18 47.94 -37.35
C ALA A 14 -15.68 47.77 -37.66
N ASP A 15 -15.33 48.25 -38.85
CA ASP A 15 -13.97 48.55 -39.30
C ASP A 15 -13.50 49.89 -38.71
N SER A 16 -12.22 49.98 -38.33
CA SER A 16 -11.54 51.25 -38.08
C SER A 16 -10.05 51.14 -38.39
N GLY A 17 -9.70 51.34 -39.67
CA GLY A 17 -8.32 51.63 -40.06
C GLY A 17 -7.82 52.93 -39.42
N GLY A 18 -6.60 52.88 -38.86
CA GLY A 18 -5.90 54.04 -38.32
C GLY A 18 -4.41 53.96 -38.68
N GLU A 19 -3.95 54.88 -39.52
CA GLU A 19 -2.59 54.86 -40.07
C GLU A 19 -1.54 55.17 -38.99
N GLY A 20 -0.54 54.28 -38.86
CA GLY A 20 0.60 54.45 -37.98
C GLY A 20 1.91 54.30 -38.75
N GLY A 21 2.28 55.30 -39.55
CA GLY A 21 3.59 55.32 -40.22
C GLY A 21 4.75 55.36 -39.23
N PRO A 22 5.83 54.59 -39.42
CA PRO A 22 6.96 54.59 -38.48
C PRO A 22 7.75 55.90 -38.56
N PRO A 23 8.16 56.49 -37.42
CA PRO A 23 9.10 57.60 -37.41
C PRO A 23 10.45 57.15 -38.00
N GLN A 24 11.01 57.92 -38.93
CA GLN A 24 12.38 57.70 -39.40
C GLN A 24 13.36 57.94 -38.26
N VAL A 25 13.96 56.87 -37.75
CA VAL A 25 15.07 56.96 -36.79
C VAL A 25 16.34 57.38 -37.55
N ALA A 26 16.60 58.68 -37.58
CA ALA A 26 17.89 59.22 -37.97
C ALA A 26 18.91 58.90 -36.86
N GLY A 27 19.82 57.95 -37.09
CA GLY A 27 20.78 57.52 -36.07
C GLY A 27 21.41 56.16 -36.34
N ALA A 28 22.02 55.98 -37.50
CA ALA A 28 22.74 54.74 -37.83
C ALA A 28 24.07 54.64 -37.05
N GLN A 29 24.03 54.18 -35.80
CA GLN A 29 25.13 53.35 -35.29
C GLN A 29 24.83 51.89 -35.64
N ALA A 30 25.70 51.29 -36.45
CA ALA A 30 25.61 49.88 -36.82
C ALA A 30 26.00 49.00 -35.61
N VAL A 31 25.04 48.81 -34.70
CA VAL A 31 25.04 47.77 -33.66
C VAL A 31 25.47 46.46 -34.32
N ARG A 32 26.57 45.86 -33.85
CA ARG A 32 27.22 44.77 -34.59
C ARG A 32 26.29 43.55 -34.69
N PRO A 33 26.48 42.68 -35.71
CA PRO A 33 25.72 41.43 -35.80
C PRO A 33 25.83 40.59 -34.51
N GLU A 34 27.00 40.62 -33.86
CA GLU A 34 27.25 40.00 -32.55
C GLU A 34 26.32 40.55 -31.44
N ASP A 35 26.15 41.87 -31.37
CA ASP A 35 25.31 42.54 -30.36
C ASP A 35 23.82 42.20 -30.56
N ARG A 36 23.37 42.14 -31.83
CA ARG A 36 22.00 41.73 -32.18
C ARG A 36 21.73 40.27 -31.82
N MET A 37 22.69 39.38 -32.07
CA MET A 37 22.59 37.97 -31.68
C MET A 37 22.50 37.84 -30.15
N THR A 38 23.34 38.58 -29.42
CA THR A 38 23.34 38.59 -27.95
C THR A 38 22.02 39.13 -27.37
N LEU A 39 21.43 40.16 -28.00
CA LEU A 39 20.10 40.67 -27.63
C LEU A 39 18.99 39.64 -27.86
N LEU A 40 18.99 38.94 -29.01
CA LEU A 40 18.01 37.88 -29.31
C LEU A 40 18.13 36.69 -28.35
N LEU A 41 19.36 36.29 -27.99
CA LEU A 41 19.59 35.23 -27.00
C LEU A 41 19.10 35.64 -25.60
N ARG A 42 19.31 36.90 -25.20
CA ARG A 42 18.79 37.46 -23.95
C ARG A 42 17.26 37.49 -23.91
N LEU A 43 16.62 37.97 -24.99
CA LEU A 43 15.16 37.97 -25.13
C LEU A 43 14.59 36.55 -25.06
N ARG A 44 15.19 35.59 -25.79
CA ARG A 44 14.81 34.17 -25.73
C ARG A 44 14.89 33.60 -24.30
N ALA A 45 15.95 33.93 -23.56
CA ALA A 45 16.10 33.50 -22.17
C ALA A 45 15.02 34.12 -21.27
N GLN A 46 14.75 35.43 -21.41
CA GLN A 46 13.71 36.15 -20.66
C GLN A 46 12.30 35.60 -20.95
N THR A 47 11.93 35.41 -22.22
CA THR A 47 10.62 34.84 -22.58
C THR A 47 10.49 33.40 -22.07
N LYS A 48 11.55 32.59 -22.10
CA LYS A 48 11.55 31.23 -21.53
C LYS A 48 11.35 31.26 -20.01
N GLN A 49 11.97 32.21 -19.32
CA GLN A 49 11.81 32.40 -17.87
C GLN A 49 10.38 32.81 -17.51
N GLN A 50 9.81 33.79 -18.22
CA GLN A 50 8.42 34.21 -18.01
C GLN A 50 7.42 33.07 -18.29
N LEU A 51 7.64 32.27 -19.34
CA LEU A 51 6.82 31.08 -19.61
C LEU A 51 6.89 30.04 -18.49
N LEU A 52 8.05 29.87 -17.87
CA LEU A 52 8.23 28.98 -16.72
C LEU A 52 7.52 29.51 -15.47
N GLU A 53 7.60 30.83 -15.22
CA GLU A 53 6.93 31.50 -14.10
C GLU A 53 5.41 31.45 -14.23
N TYR A 54 4.86 31.81 -15.41
CA TYR A 54 3.43 31.68 -15.67
C TYR A 54 2.95 30.23 -15.58
N LYS A 55 3.72 29.27 -16.12
CA LYS A 55 3.40 27.86 -15.95
C LYS A 55 3.39 27.46 -14.48
N SER A 56 4.41 27.82 -13.70
CA SER A 56 4.45 27.48 -12.27
C SER A 56 3.31 28.14 -11.46
N MET A 57 2.84 29.33 -11.86
CA MET A 57 1.67 29.98 -11.25
C MET A 57 0.36 29.28 -11.59
N VAL A 58 0.22 28.77 -12.84
CA VAL A 58 -0.93 27.98 -13.26
C VAL A 58 -0.92 26.61 -12.58
N ASP A 59 0.20 25.89 -12.63
CA ASP A 59 0.36 24.57 -12.00
C ASP A 59 0.11 24.66 -10.46
N ALA A 60 0.51 25.76 -9.80
CA ALA A 60 0.22 26.02 -8.38
C ALA A 60 -1.22 26.48 -8.09
N HIS A 61 -1.98 26.92 -9.10
CA HIS A 61 -3.41 27.22 -9.00
C HIS A 61 -4.28 26.02 -9.44
N GLU A 62 -3.71 25.04 -10.15
CA GLU A 62 -4.32 23.72 -10.39
C GLU A 62 -4.22 22.79 -9.16
N GLU A 63 -3.49 23.19 -8.11
CA GLU A 63 -3.50 22.50 -6.82
C GLU A 63 -4.87 22.64 -6.15
N LYS A 64 -5.78 21.70 -6.50
CA LYS A 64 -7.17 21.65 -6.04
C LYS A 64 -7.25 21.87 -4.53
N THR A 65 -8.06 22.83 -4.10
CA THR A 65 -8.21 23.10 -2.66
C THR A 65 -8.80 21.90 -1.93
N PRO A 66 -8.51 21.70 -0.62
CA PRO A 66 -9.06 20.59 0.16
C PRO A 66 -10.59 20.49 0.07
N GLU A 67 -11.29 21.63 0.00
CA GLU A 67 -12.73 21.73 -0.20
C GLU A 67 -13.18 21.21 -1.58
N GLN A 68 -12.44 21.51 -2.65
CA GLN A 68 -12.72 20.97 -3.99
C GLN A 68 -12.48 19.46 -4.03
N ILE A 69 -11.38 18.97 -3.45
CA ILE A 69 -11.09 17.53 -3.36
C ILE A 69 -12.17 16.80 -2.54
N MET A 70 -12.68 17.43 -1.47
CA MET A 70 -13.77 16.87 -0.67
C MET A 70 -15.10 16.85 -1.44
N GLN A 71 -15.42 17.90 -2.20
CA GLN A 71 -16.61 17.94 -3.06
C GLN A 71 -16.53 16.93 -4.21
N GLU A 72 -15.37 16.82 -4.86
CA GLU A 72 -15.11 15.85 -5.94
C GLU A 72 -15.30 14.42 -5.44
N LYS A 73 -14.77 14.08 -4.25
CA LYS A 73 -15.01 12.78 -3.60
C LYS A 73 -16.48 12.53 -3.22
N GLN A 74 -17.22 13.57 -2.83
CA GLN A 74 -18.67 13.44 -2.56
C GLN A 74 -19.48 13.26 -3.85
N ILE A 75 -19.03 13.82 -4.97
CA ILE A 75 -19.64 13.61 -6.28
C ILE A 75 -19.30 12.20 -6.79
N GLU A 76 -18.05 11.77 -6.69
CA GLU A 76 -17.57 10.44 -7.06
C GLU A 76 -18.33 9.34 -6.30
N ALA A 77 -18.47 9.46 -4.97
CA ALA A 77 -19.24 8.53 -4.16
C ALA A 77 -20.74 8.47 -4.54
N LYS A 78 -21.34 9.60 -4.97
CA LYS A 78 -22.73 9.64 -5.47
C LYS A 78 -22.88 9.06 -6.86
N ILE A 79 -21.85 9.18 -7.71
CA ILE A 79 -21.83 8.52 -9.01
C ILE A 79 -21.76 7.01 -8.80
N GLU A 80 -20.87 6.51 -7.93
CA GLU A 80 -20.78 5.09 -7.57
C GLU A 80 -22.11 4.56 -6.97
N GLU A 81 -22.78 5.32 -6.10
CA GLU A 81 -24.10 4.98 -5.56
C GLU A 81 -25.16 4.84 -6.68
N LEU A 82 -25.24 5.81 -7.60
CA LEU A 82 -26.19 5.81 -8.72
C LEU A 82 -25.89 4.72 -9.76
N GLU A 83 -24.62 4.45 -10.05
CA GLU A 83 -24.20 3.38 -10.96
C GLU A 83 -24.60 2.00 -10.40
N ASN A 84 -24.42 1.78 -9.10
CA ASN A 84 -24.89 0.58 -8.42
C ASN A 84 -26.43 0.46 -8.46
N GLU A 85 -27.18 1.53 -8.15
CA GLU A 85 -28.65 1.51 -8.23
C GLU A 85 -29.15 1.18 -9.65
N VAL A 86 -28.49 1.73 -10.69
CA VAL A 86 -28.82 1.46 -12.09
C VAL A 86 -28.56 0.00 -12.48
N GLU A 87 -27.42 -0.59 -12.08
CA GLU A 87 -27.13 -2.00 -12.37
C GLU A 87 -28.01 -2.97 -11.57
N GLU A 88 -28.38 -2.64 -10.32
CA GLU A 88 -29.39 -3.38 -9.56
C GLU A 88 -30.77 -3.33 -10.25
N ALA A 89 -31.23 -2.15 -10.64
CA ALA A 89 -32.52 -1.96 -11.31
C ALA A 89 -32.57 -2.70 -12.66
N LYS A 90 -31.49 -2.64 -13.44
CA LYS A 90 -31.30 -3.34 -14.72
C LYS A 90 -31.29 -4.86 -14.54
N THR A 91 -30.59 -5.37 -13.53
CA THR A 91 -30.58 -6.80 -13.17
C THR A 91 -31.99 -7.26 -12.77
N ALA A 92 -32.68 -6.49 -11.92
CA ALA A 92 -34.05 -6.78 -11.52
C ALA A 92 -35.04 -6.74 -12.70
N PHE A 93 -34.85 -5.84 -13.67
CA PHE A 93 -35.66 -5.77 -14.88
C PHE A 93 -35.48 -7.01 -15.77
N GLU A 94 -34.25 -7.41 -16.08
CA GLU A 94 -34.01 -8.59 -16.92
C GLU A 94 -34.49 -9.89 -16.25
N ILE A 95 -34.38 -10.03 -14.93
CA ILE A 95 -34.96 -11.17 -14.19
C ILE A 95 -36.49 -11.19 -14.33
N LYS A 96 -37.17 -10.05 -14.15
CA LYS A 96 -38.63 -9.93 -14.27
C LYS A 96 -39.11 -10.21 -15.70
N LYS A 97 -38.39 -9.69 -16.70
CA LYS A 97 -38.65 -9.91 -18.13
C LYS A 97 -38.51 -11.38 -18.50
N LEU A 98 -37.41 -12.03 -18.10
CA LEU A 98 -37.20 -13.47 -18.31
C LEU A 98 -38.30 -14.33 -17.67
N ALA A 99 -38.78 -13.95 -16.47
CA ALA A 99 -39.89 -14.63 -15.82
C ALA A 99 -41.21 -14.47 -16.59
N LEU A 100 -41.49 -13.26 -17.10
CA LEU A 100 -42.66 -12.98 -17.94
C LEU A 100 -42.61 -13.77 -19.25
N ASP A 101 -41.49 -13.75 -19.97
CA ASP A 101 -41.30 -14.46 -21.24
C ASP A 101 -41.49 -15.97 -21.06
N ARG A 102 -40.94 -16.55 -19.98
CA ARG A 102 -41.15 -17.97 -19.60
C ARG A 102 -42.63 -18.28 -19.32
N MET A 103 -43.35 -17.38 -18.66
CA MET A 103 -44.78 -17.56 -18.37
C MET A 103 -45.64 -17.45 -19.64
N GLN A 104 -45.35 -16.50 -20.52
CA GLN A 104 -46.02 -16.35 -21.81
C GLN A 104 -45.80 -17.58 -22.71
N LEU A 105 -44.55 -18.03 -22.84
CA LEU A 105 -44.19 -19.24 -23.59
C LEU A 105 -44.92 -20.48 -23.02
N SER A 106 -44.93 -20.65 -21.71
CA SER A 106 -45.63 -21.77 -21.05
C SER A 106 -47.13 -21.75 -21.33
N THR A 107 -47.74 -20.57 -21.34
CA THR A 107 -49.17 -20.37 -21.63
C THR A 107 -49.49 -20.68 -23.10
N ALA A 108 -48.64 -20.22 -24.03
CA ALA A 108 -48.78 -20.51 -25.45
C ALA A 108 -48.61 -22.01 -25.76
N LEU A 109 -47.61 -22.66 -25.16
CA LEU A 109 -47.39 -24.10 -25.27
C LEU A 109 -48.59 -24.90 -24.75
N LYS A 110 -49.14 -24.56 -23.58
CA LYS A 110 -50.33 -25.20 -23.02
C LYS A 110 -51.52 -25.11 -23.99
N LYS A 111 -51.82 -23.92 -24.50
CA LYS A 111 -52.93 -23.68 -25.46
C LYS A 111 -52.75 -24.40 -26.80
N HIS A 112 -51.51 -24.72 -27.18
CA HIS A 112 -51.21 -25.53 -28.36
C HIS A 112 -51.35 -27.03 -28.09
N LEU A 113 -50.88 -27.50 -26.93
CA LEU A 113 -51.01 -28.90 -26.48
C LEU A 113 -52.48 -29.33 -26.34
N GLU A 114 -53.34 -28.44 -25.82
CA GLU A 114 -54.80 -28.67 -25.69
C GLU A 114 -55.55 -28.83 -27.02
N LYS A 115 -54.90 -28.56 -28.17
CA LYS A 115 -55.52 -28.61 -29.51
C LYS A 115 -55.13 -29.81 -30.37
N VAL A 116 -54.18 -30.64 -29.92
CA VAL A 116 -53.64 -31.75 -30.71
C VAL A 116 -53.72 -33.02 -29.88
N ASP A 117 -54.55 -33.98 -30.31
CA ASP A 117 -55.03 -35.06 -29.42
C ASP A 117 -54.27 -36.40 -29.54
N ILE A 118 -53.52 -36.64 -30.63
CA ILE A 118 -52.96 -38.00 -30.92
C ILE A 118 -51.42 -38.03 -31.02
N LYS A 119 -50.75 -36.91 -31.33
CA LYS A 119 -49.26 -36.82 -31.36
C LYS A 119 -48.64 -36.37 -30.03
N THR A 120 -49.47 -36.19 -29.02
CA THR A 120 -49.20 -35.46 -27.77
C THR A 120 -48.42 -36.30 -26.76
N SER A 121 -48.51 -37.64 -26.79
CA SER A 121 -47.89 -38.50 -25.78
C SER A 121 -46.35 -38.47 -25.81
N VAL A 122 -45.73 -38.46 -27.00
CA VAL A 122 -44.27 -38.35 -27.15
C VAL A 122 -43.78 -36.97 -26.69
N LEU A 123 -44.48 -35.90 -27.10
CA LEU A 123 -44.15 -34.55 -26.67
C LEU A 123 -44.31 -34.38 -25.15
N MET A 124 -45.35 -34.97 -24.55
CA MET A 124 -45.61 -34.95 -23.11
C MET A 124 -44.56 -35.75 -22.32
N ASN A 125 -44.12 -36.92 -22.83
CA ASN A 125 -43.02 -37.67 -22.24
C ASN A 125 -41.70 -36.89 -22.31
N ASN A 126 -41.39 -36.26 -23.45
CA ASN A 126 -40.20 -35.41 -23.58
C ASN A 126 -40.27 -34.20 -22.62
N MET A 127 -41.43 -33.55 -22.50
CA MET A 127 -41.65 -32.45 -21.55
C MET A 127 -41.44 -32.91 -20.10
N LYS A 128 -41.91 -34.11 -19.74
CA LYS A 128 -41.70 -34.73 -18.43
C LYS A 128 -40.22 -35.04 -18.16
N GLN A 129 -39.48 -35.51 -19.16
CA GLN A 129 -38.02 -35.70 -19.05
C GLN A 129 -37.28 -34.37 -18.90
N ILE A 130 -37.64 -33.34 -19.66
CA ILE A 130 -37.06 -31.99 -19.55
C ILE A 130 -37.31 -31.40 -18.15
N LEU A 131 -38.52 -31.56 -17.59
CA LEU A 131 -38.82 -31.11 -16.23
C LEU A 131 -37.99 -31.86 -15.17
N ASN A 132 -37.79 -33.17 -15.33
CA ASN A 132 -36.92 -33.95 -14.44
C ASN A 132 -35.45 -33.52 -14.54
N LEU A 133 -34.94 -33.28 -15.75
CA LEU A 133 -33.58 -32.76 -15.98
C LEU A 133 -33.41 -31.37 -15.38
N ASN A 134 -34.34 -30.45 -15.61
CA ASN A 134 -34.31 -29.10 -15.00
C ASN A 134 -34.34 -29.17 -13.47
N LYS A 135 -35.09 -30.11 -12.87
CA LYS A 135 -35.08 -30.34 -11.42
C LYS A 135 -33.72 -30.82 -10.90
N LEU A 136 -33.01 -31.66 -11.66
CA LEU A 136 -31.65 -32.10 -11.32
C LEU A 136 -30.63 -30.97 -11.51
N ILE A 137 -30.74 -30.19 -12.58
CA ILE A 137 -29.89 -29.02 -12.85
C ILE A 137 -30.04 -27.99 -11.72
N MET A 138 -31.26 -27.64 -11.30
CA MET A 138 -31.48 -26.70 -10.19
C MET A 138 -30.87 -27.20 -8.87
N LYS A 139 -30.93 -28.51 -8.58
CA LYS A 139 -30.26 -29.09 -7.40
C LYS A 139 -28.75 -28.96 -7.47
N SER A 140 -28.15 -29.36 -8.59
CA SER A 140 -26.69 -29.28 -8.80
C SER A 140 -26.20 -27.83 -8.77
N GLN A 141 -26.99 -26.88 -9.28
CA GLN A 141 -26.73 -25.45 -9.14
C GLN A 141 -26.77 -25.01 -7.67
N GLN A 142 -27.81 -25.36 -6.91
CA GLN A 142 -27.89 -25.04 -5.48
C GLN A 142 -26.69 -25.59 -4.70
N GLU A 143 -26.35 -26.86 -4.92
CA GLU A 143 -25.18 -27.50 -4.30
C GLU A 143 -23.86 -26.78 -4.67
N THR A 144 -23.78 -26.19 -5.86
CA THR A 144 -22.63 -25.38 -6.29
C THR A 144 -22.56 -24.04 -5.53
N TRP A 145 -23.68 -23.32 -5.40
CA TRP A 145 -23.76 -22.08 -4.61
C TRP A 145 -23.39 -22.32 -3.14
N ASP A 146 -23.95 -23.37 -2.52
CA ASP A 146 -23.67 -23.77 -1.13
C ASP A 146 -22.18 -24.13 -0.90
N LEU A 147 -21.48 -24.63 -1.93
CA LEU A 147 -20.05 -24.94 -1.88
C LEU A 147 -19.19 -23.70 -2.13
N GLU A 148 -19.62 -22.79 -3.00
CA GLU A 148 -18.93 -21.53 -3.27
C GLU A 148 -18.96 -20.58 -2.06
N GLU A 149 -20.09 -20.49 -1.35
CA GLU A 149 -20.19 -19.76 -0.08
C GLU A 149 -19.21 -20.29 0.97
N LYS A 150 -19.15 -21.63 1.16
CA LYS A 150 -18.19 -22.28 2.06
C LYS A 150 -16.74 -22.02 1.64
N LEU A 151 -16.46 -22.01 0.34
CA LEU A 151 -15.14 -21.69 -0.20
C LEU A 151 -14.74 -20.23 0.08
N LEU A 152 -15.69 -19.29 0.00
CA LEU A 152 -15.48 -17.88 0.35
C LEU A 152 -15.21 -17.69 1.85
N ASP A 153 -15.96 -18.35 2.73
CA ASP A 153 -15.68 -18.33 4.19
C ASP A 153 -14.29 -18.90 4.52
N VAL A 154 -13.89 -20.02 3.92
CA VAL A 154 -12.54 -20.59 4.08
C VAL A 154 -11.46 -19.65 3.54
N ARG A 155 -11.70 -18.94 2.41
CA ARG A 155 -10.79 -17.90 1.90
C ARG A 155 -10.67 -16.73 2.90
N LYS A 156 -11.79 -16.25 3.46
CA LYS A 156 -11.84 -15.17 4.46
C LYS A 156 -11.08 -15.52 5.74
N LYS A 157 -11.34 -16.70 6.32
CA LYS A 157 -10.65 -17.21 7.52
C LYS A 157 -9.14 -17.35 7.30
N ARG A 158 -8.73 -17.88 6.15
CA ARG A 158 -7.32 -17.99 5.76
C ARG A 158 -6.64 -16.62 5.60
N LEU A 159 -7.31 -15.62 5.05
CA LEU A 159 -6.77 -14.25 4.95
C LEU A 159 -6.60 -13.63 6.35
N GLN A 160 -7.59 -13.76 7.23
CA GLN A 160 -7.51 -13.29 8.62
C GLN A 160 -6.35 -13.95 9.38
N LEU A 161 -6.17 -15.27 9.21
CA LEU A 161 -5.05 -16.00 9.81
C LEU A 161 -3.69 -15.52 9.28
N LYS A 162 -3.56 -15.27 7.96
CA LYS A 162 -2.34 -14.72 7.36
C LYS A 162 -2.00 -13.35 7.97
N GLN A 163 -2.97 -12.45 8.06
CA GLN A 163 -2.79 -11.12 8.66
C GLN A 163 -2.43 -11.20 10.15
N ALA A 164 -3.03 -12.13 10.91
CA ALA A 164 -2.69 -12.34 12.32
C ALA A 164 -1.27 -12.88 12.50
N SER A 165 -0.85 -13.83 11.65
CA SER A 165 0.51 -14.37 11.61
C SER A 165 1.54 -13.29 11.28
N GLU A 166 1.23 -12.41 10.33
CA GLU A 166 2.09 -11.29 9.91
C GLU A 166 2.28 -10.28 11.05
N ARG A 167 1.20 -9.89 11.75
CA ARG A 167 1.28 -9.04 12.95
C ARG A 167 2.14 -9.67 14.04
N LYS A 168 1.94 -10.97 14.33
CA LYS A 168 2.71 -11.68 15.36
C LYS A 168 4.18 -11.82 14.99
N LEU A 169 4.51 -12.00 13.71
CA LEU A 169 5.90 -12.00 13.23
C LEU A 169 6.56 -10.62 13.43
N SER A 170 5.86 -9.54 13.12
CA SER A 170 6.33 -8.17 13.36
C SER A 170 6.55 -7.90 14.85
N GLU A 171 5.62 -8.31 15.71
CA GLU A 171 5.72 -8.19 17.18
C GLU A 171 6.95 -8.93 17.73
N ILE A 172 7.20 -10.16 17.27
CA ILE A 172 8.40 -10.94 17.61
C ILE A 172 9.67 -10.22 17.16
N GLN A 173 9.68 -9.64 15.96
CA GLN A 173 10.85 -8.91 15.46
C GLN A 173 11.10 -7.63 16.26
N THR A 174 10.05 -6.90 16.67
CA THR A 174 10.20 -5.70 17.51
C THR A 174 10.70 -6.04 18.92
N GLU A 175 10.18 -7.10 19.56
CA GLU A 175 10.64 -7.50 20.89
C GLU A 175 12.07 -8.06 20.84
N LYS A 176 12.44 -8.77 19.76
CA LYS A 176 13.82 -9.23 19.53
C LYS A 176 14.81 -8.06 19.37
N ASN A 177 14.43 -7.01 18.64
CA ASN A 177 15.26 -5.82 18.51
C ASN A 177 15.43 -5.14 19.88
N LYS A 178 14.33 -4.93 20.61
CA LYS A 178 14.36 -4.36 21.96
C LYS A 178 15.21 -5.15 22.94
N GLN A 179 15.12 -6.49 22.95
CA GLN A 179 15.99 -7.33 23.79
C GLN A 179 17.47 -7.18 23.44
N LYS A 180 17.80 -6.96 22.16
CA LYS A 180 19.16 -6.65 21.75
C LYS A 180 19.58 -5.26 22.26
N ASP A 181 18.76 -4.24 22.07
CA ASP A 181 19.05 -2.88 22.51
C ASP A 181 19.23 -2.82 24.05
N ASP A 182 18.40 -3.55 24.82
CA ASP A 182 18.51 -3.70 26.27
C ASP A 182 19.82 -4.43 26.68
N LEU A 183 20.23 -5.47 25.94
CA LEU A 183 21.49 -6.19 26.17
C LEU A 183 22.70 -5.29 25.88
N ASP A 184 22.73 -4.65 24.70
CA ASP A 184 23.79 -3.76 24.25
C ASP A 184 23.92 -2.55 25.22
N SER A 185 22.80 -2.04 25.74
CA SER A 185 22.74 -1.01 26.78
C SER A 185 23.31 -1.47 28.12
N MET A 186 22.96 -2.69 28.57
CA MET A 186 23.44 -3.27 29.81
C MET A 186 24.95 -3.53 29.78
N GLU A 187 25.45 -4.18 28.71
CA GLU A 187 26.88 -4.44 28.50
C GLU A 187 27.68 -3.13 28.41
N ASN A 188 27.12 -2.11 27.76
CA ASN A 188 27.78 -0.81 27.70
C ASN A 188 27.70 0.02 28.98
N SER A 189 26.90 -0.38 29.97
CA SER A 189 26.70 0.40 31.19
C SER A 189 27.99 0.57 31.99
N ASP A 190 28.27 1.81 32.39
CA ASP A 190 29.46 2.15 33.19
C ASP A 190 29.49 1.38 34.53
N LYS A 191 28.33 0.96 35.04
CA LYS A 191 28.22 0.12 36.23
C LYS A 191 28.81 -1.27 36.02
N ILE A 192 28.54 -1.94 34.90
CA ILE A 192 29.15 -3.25 34.62
C ILE A 192 30.64 -3.08 34.35
N LYS A 193 31.04 -2.09 33.55
CA LYS A 193 32.46 -1.80 33.26
C LYS A 193 33.26 -1.50 34.54
N THR A 194 32.72 -0.71 35.47
CA THR A 194 33.39 -0.42 36.76
C THR A 194 33.40 -1.61 37.73
N ILE A 195 32.40 -2.50 37.69
CA ILE A 195 32.43 -3.77 38.46
C ILE A 195 33.50 -4.71 37.89
N GLN A 196 33.57 -4.87 36.56
CA GLN A 196 34.60 -5.67 35.89
C GLN A 196 36.01 -5.15 36.20
N GLN A 197 36.24 -3.83 36.12
CA GLN A 197 37.52 -3.21 36.49
C GLN A 197 37.88 -3.45 37.96
N LYS A 198 36.92 -3.33 38.89
CA LYS A 198 37.15 -3.62 40.31
C LYS A 198 37.52 -5.08 40.54
N LEU A 199 36.78 -6.00 39.91
CA LEU A 199 37.05 -7.43 40.00
C LEU A 199 38.46 -7.77 39.47
N GLU A 200 38.85 -7.20 38.33
CA GLU A 200 40.20 -7.34 37.77
C GLU A 200 41.27 -6.80 38.74
N THR A 201 41.07 -5.63 39.36
CA THR A 201 42.03 -5.12 40.35
C THR A 201 42.12 -5.98 41.61
N GLU A 202 41.01 -6.53 42.10
CA GLU A 202 41.00 -7.44 43.26
C GLU A 202 41.67 -8.78 42.94
N ILE A 203 41.49 -9.32 41.73
CA ILE A 203 42.23 -10.49 41.24
C ILE A 203 43.73 -10.20 41.22
N GLN A 204 44.16 -9.08 40.62
CA GLN A 204 45.57 -8.70 40.57
C GLN A 204 46.19 -8.51 41.97
N ILE A 205 45.48 -7.83 42.89
CA ILE A 205 45.91 -7.67 44.29
C ILE A 205 46.04 -9.05 44.96
N THR A 206 45.05 -9.93 44.79
CA THR A 206 45.06 -11.29 45.35
C THR A 206 46.24 -12.10 44.81
N THR A 207 46.50 -12.04 43.50
CA THR A 207 47.65 -12.71 42.87
C THR A 207 49.00 -12.17 43.36
N VAL A 208 49.13 -10.85 43.60
CA VAL A 208 50.35 -10.28 44.20
C VAL A 208 50.54 -10.78 45.63
N ILE A 209 49.47 -10.79 46.44
CA ILE A 209 49.50 -11.32 47.82
C ILE A 209 49.88 -12.80 47.83
N GLN A 210 49.29 -13.59 46.94
CA GLN A 210 49.56 -15.01 46.72
C GLN A 210 51.05 -15.26 46.41
N HIS A 211 51.64 -14.50 45.46
CA HIS A 211 53.08 -14.56 45.16
C HIS A 211 53.96 -14.11 46.35
N VAL A 212 53.55 -13.10 47.13
CA VAL A 212 54.32 -12.66 48.31
C VAL A 212 54.36 -13.75 49.37
N PHE A 213 53.24 -14.42 49.66
CA PHE A 213 53.20 -15.53 50.61
C PHE A 213 54.00 -16.74 50.13
N GLN A 214 53.90 -17.13 48.85
CA GLN A 214 54.76 -18.17 48.27
C GLN A 214 56.25 -17.85 48.47
N ASN A 215 56.70 -16.65 48.06
CA ASN A 215 58.09 -16.24 48.17
C ASN A 215 58.59 -16.18 49.63
N LEU A 216 57.73 -15.77 50.57
CA LEU A 216 58.08 -15.74 51.99
C LEU A 216 58.26 -17.16 52.55
N ILE A 217 57.36 -18.09 52.22
CA ILE A 217 57.44 -19.50 52.65
C ILE A 217 58.71 -20.15 52.05
N LEU A 218 58.94 -20.00 50.75
CA LEU A 218 60.13 -20.54 50.08
C LEU A 218 61.44 -19.91 50.61
N GLY A 219 61.45 -18.60 50.85
CA GLY A 219 62.60 -17.86 51.37
C GLY A 219 62.92 -18.14 52.85
N SER A 220 61.93 -18.58 53.64
CA SER A 220 62.09 -18.87 55.07
C SER A 220 63.00 -20.08 55.37
N LYS A 221 63.28 -20.93 54.37
CA LYS A 221 63.96 -22.23 54.51
C LYS A 221 63.28 -23.22 55.47
N VAL A 222 62.02 -22.98 55.85
CA VAL A 222 61.19 -23.98 56.55
C VAL A 222 60.94 -25.15 55.60
N ASN A 223 61.04 -26.38 56.09
CA ASN A 223 60.91 -27.59 55.29
C ASN A 223 59.43 -27.93 55.02
N TRP A 224 58.75 -27.04 54.31
CA TRP A 224 57.28 -27.00 54.12
C TRP A 224 56.68 -28.27 53.48
N ALA A 225 57.50 -29.13 52.87
CA ALA A 225 57.08 -30.40 52.32
C ALA A 225 56.89 -31.51 53.38
N GLU A 226 57.45 -31.35 54.58
CA GLU A 226 57.34 -32.31 55.69
C GLU A 226 56.09 -32.10 56.56
N ASP A 227 55.62 -30.85 56.68
CA ASP A 227 54.35 -30.54 57.36
C ASP A 227 53.17 -30.68 56.37
N PRO A 228 52.22 -31.61 56.60
CA PRO A 228 51.06 -31.79 55.73
C PRO A 228 50.18 -30.54 55.58
N ALA A 229 50.06 -29.71 56.63
CA ALA A 229 49.23 -28.52 56.61
C ALA A 229 49.89 -27.37 55.84
N LEU A 230 51.20 -27.22 55.99
CA LEU A 230 51.98 -26.23 55.23
C LEU A 230 52.09 -26.61 53.75
N LYS A 231 52.22 -27.90 53.44
CA LYS A 231 52.18 -28.43 52.08
C LYS A 231 50.85 -28.16 51.38
N GLU A 232 49.72 -28.42 52.04
CA GLU A 232 48.38 -28.16 51.48
C GLU A 232 48.18 -26.66 51.20
N THR A 233 48.56 -25.78 52.13
CA THR A 233 48.43 -24.32 51.95
C THR A 233 49.32 -23.76 50.84
N VAL A 234 50.56 -24.25 50.68
CA VAL A 234 51.42 -23.89 49.54
C VAL A 234 50.82 -24.36 48.21
N LEU A 235 50.27 -25.58 48.13
CA LEU A 235 49.62 -26.10 46.91
C LEU A 235 48.32 -25.37 46.57
N GLN A 236 47.58 -24.87 47.57
CA GLN A 236 46.44 -24.00 47.34
C GLN A 236 46.87 -22.61 46.84
N LEU A 237 47.96 -22.05 47.40
CA LEU A 237 48.59 -20.84 46.91
C LEU A 237 49.17 -20.98 45.50
N GLU A 238 49.41 -22.18 44.96
CA GLU A 238 49.88 -22.40 43.59
C GLU A 238 48.73 -22.39 42.55
N LYS A 239 47.47 -22.53 42.99
CA LYS A 239 46.30 -22.47 42.11
C LYS A 239 46.00 -21.02 41.73
N ASN A 240 46.42 -20.62 40.53
CA ASN A 240 46.08 -19.31 39.98
C ASN A 240 44.57 -19.14 39.82
N LEU A 241 44.07 -17.95 40.13
CA LEU A 241 42.70 -17.50 39.84
C LEU A 241 42.53 -17.15 38.35
N THR A 242 42.92 -18.06 37.46
CA THR A 242 42.65 -17.93 36.03
C THR A 242 41.17 -18.18 35.73
N MET A 243 40.57 -17.25 34.99
CA MET A 243 39.13 -17.12 34.68
C MET A 243 38.42 -18.42 34.27
N ILE A 244 37.15 -18.51 34.70
CA ILE A 244 36.03 -19.06 33.93
C ILE A 244 35.37 -17.88 33.19
#